data_AF-A0A949I2I2-F1
#
_entry.id   AF-A0A949I2I2-F1
#
_cell.length_a   1.000
_cell.length_b   1.000
_cell.length_c   1.000
_cell.angle_alpha   90.00
_cell.angle_beta   90.00
_cell.angle_gamma   90.00
#
_symmetry.space_group_name_H-M   'P 1'
#
loop_
_entity.id
_entity.type
_entity.pdbx_description
1 polymer ?
#
loop_
_entity_poly.entity_id
_entity_poly.type
_entity_poly.pdbx_seq_one_letter_code
_entity_poly.pdbx_strand_id
1 'polypeptide(L)'
;MFGLSWGEIGLIMAVALIAIGPKDLPVAIRTVTGLIKKARGMAAEFQGHIDEMMREANLSDVKGEIDKLRRFDFRSAAENTMDPDGSLRATVRDVNESMAATPYKPPAPVEELPPDAPAVIPPEAARKAPVPAFIPPGTRRWGF
;
A
#
# COMPACT_ATOMS: atom_id res chain seq x y z
N MET A 1 9.19 31.86 -3.75
CA MET A 1 9.01 30.75 -4.71
C MET A 1 10.04 29.70 -4.37
N PHE A 2 9.66 28.76 -3.49
CA PHE A 2 10.44 27.57 -3.22
C PHE A 2 10.05 26.56 -4.29
N GLY A 3 10.74 26.60 -5.43
CA GLY A 3 10.65 25.52 -6.40
C GLY A 3 11.29 24.32 -5.75
N LEU A 4 10.50 23.41 -5.21
CA LEU A 4 10.99 22.15 -4.67
C LEU A 4 10.79 21.11 -5.76
N SER A 5 11.77 21.00 -6.66
CA SER A 5 11.77 19.99 -7.71
C SER A 5 12.09 18.61 -7.15
N TRP A 6 11.75 17.55 -7.89
CA TRP A 6 12.15 16.18 -7.57
C TRP A 6 13.66 16.05 -7.34
N GLY A 7 14.47 16.83 -8.06
CA GLY A 7 15.92 16.86 -7.90
C GLY A 7 16.36 17.45 -6.55
N GLU A 8 15.72 18.54 -6.10
CA GLU A 8 16.04 19.16 -4.80
C GLU A 8 15.57 18.31 -3.63
N ILE A 9 14.41 17.65 -3.74
CA ILE A 9 13.97 16.64 -2.75
C ILE A 9 15.00 15.51 -2.66
N GLY A 10 15.48 15.02 -3.80
CA GLY A 10 16.54 14.02 -3.87
C GLY A 10 17.85 14.49 -3.21
N LEU A 11 18.25 15.74 -3.44
CA LEU A 11 19.44 16.34 -2.84
C LEU A 11 19.32 16.44 -1.31
N ILE A 12 18.17 16.90 -0.80
CA ILE A 12 17.92 16.99 0.64
C ILE A 12 17.94 15.58 1.26
N MET A 13 17.34 14.58 0.61
CA MET A 13 17.43 13.19 1.03
C MET A 13 18.87 12.68 1.06
N ALA A 14 19.67 12.96 0.03
CA ALA A 14 21.08 12.57 -0.01
C ALA A 14 21.89 13.20 1.14
N VAL A 15 21.72 14.51 1.38
CA VAL A 15 22.37 15.20 2.51
C VAL A 15 21.93 14.63 3.85
N ALA A 16 20.63 14.36 4.02
CA ALA A 16 20.09 13.75 5.24
C ALA A 16 20.67 12.35 5.48
N LEU A 17 20.81 11.53 4.44
CA LEU A 17 21.43 10.21 4.53
C LEU A 17 22.90 10.28 4.93
N ILE A 18 23.65 11.28 4.47
CA ILE A 18 25.07 11.46 4.82
C ILE A 18 25.21 11.99 6.26
N ALA A 19 24.43 13.01 6.62
CA ALA A 19 24.56 13.69 7.91
C ALA A 19 24.04 12.84 9.08
N ILE A 20 22.89 12.19 8.91
CA ILE A 20 22.22 11.40 9.95
C ILE A 20 22.58 9.92 9.81
N GLY A 21 22.79 9.44 8.58
CA GLY A 21 23.01 8.03 8.29
C GLY A 21 21.75 7.34 7.76
N PRO A 22 21.89 6.36 6.86
CA PRO A 22 20.75 5.66 6.23
C PRO A 22 19.90 4.84 7.20
N LYS A 23 20.47 4.42 8.33
CA LYS A 23 19.76 3.65 9.36
C LYS A 23 19.02 4.53 10.36
N ASP A 24 19.49 5.75 10.58
CA ASP A 24 18.94 6.66 11.58
C ASP A 24 17.88 7.60 10.99
N LEU A 25 17.93 7.87 9.67
CA LEU A 25 16.88 8.59 8.95
C LEU A 25 15.46 7.99 9.15
N PRO A 26 15.22 6.67 8.97
CA PRO A 26 13.90 6.08 9.19
C PRO A 26 13.46 6.10 10.66
N VAL A 27 14.40 6.18 11.60
CA VAL A 27 14.10 6.36 13.02
C VAL A 27 13.70 7.82 13.28
N ALA A 28 14.44 8.78 12.75
CA ALA A 28 14.15 10.21 12.84
C ALA A 28 12.77 10.55 12.25
N ILE A 29 12.44 10.03 11.07
CA ILE A 29 11.12 10.20 10.46
C ILE A 29 10.03 9.68 11.41
N ARG A 30 10.19 8.47 11.98
CA ARG A 30 9.20 7.90 12.91
C ARG A 30 9.03 8.75 14.16
N THR A 31 10.10 9.33 14.68
CA THR A 31 10.04 10.22 15.84
C THR A 31 9.26 11.50 15.50
N VAL A 32 9.59 12.15 14.40
CA VAL A 32 8.91 13.39 13.95
C VAL A 32 7.45 13.11 13.62
N THR A 33 7.15 12.04 12.86
CA THR A 33 5.76 11.66 12.58
C THR A 33 5.01 11.24 13.83
N GLY A 34 5.66 10.61 14.80
CA GLY A 34 5.08 10.33 16.11
C GLY A 34 4.69 11.59 16.87
N LEU A 35 5.55 12.61 16.85
CA LEU A 35 5.27 13.92 17.45
C LEU A 35 4.10 14.63 16.73
N ILE A 36 4.12 14.66 15.40
CA ILE A 36 3.04 15.23 14.59
C ILE A 36 1.73 14.48 14.84
N LYS A 37 1.76 13.15 14.95
CA LYS A 37 0.57 12.33 15.20
C LYS A 37 -0.04 12.62 16.57
N LYS A 38 0.79 12.79 17.61
CA LYS A 38 0.33 13.23 18.93
C LYS A 38 -0.27 14.63 18.88
N ALA A 39 0.40 15.57 18.21
CA ALA A 39 -0.12 16.92 18.01
C ALA A 39 -1.47 16.92 17.25
N ARG A 40 -1.60 16.09 16.21
CA ARG A 40 -2.85 15.91 15.46
C ARG A 40 -3.94 15.26 16.31
N GLY A 41 -3.61 14.30 17.18
CA GLY A 41 -4.55 13.70 18.12
C GLY A 41 -5.10 14.73 19.10
N MET A 42 -4.23 15.52 19.72
CA MET A 42 -4.64 16.64 20.58
C MET A 42 -5.49 17.65 19.80
N ALA A 43 -5.09 18.00 18.58
CA ALA A 43 -5.86 18.90 17.71
C ALA A 43 -7.25 18.34 17.33
N ALA A 44 -7.41 17.01 17.23
CA ALA A 44 -8.71 16.39 16.98
C ALA A 44 -9.64 16.51 18.20
N GLU A 45 -9.08 16.43 19.42
CA GLU A 45 -9.82 16.70 20.65
C GLU A 45 -10.21 18.18 20.74
N PHE A 46 -9.31 19.09 20.36
CA PHE A 46 -9.62 20.52 20.24
C PHE A 46 -10.67 20.79 19.16
N GLN A 47 -10.65 20.11 18.01
CA GLN A 47 -11.70 20.23 17.00
C GLN A 47 -13.07 19.84 17.58
N GLY A 48 -13.15 18.79 18.41
CA GLY A 48 -14.40 18.42 19.08
C GLY A 48 -14.95 19.51 20.01
N HIS A 49 -14.07 20.21 20.75
CA HIS A 49 -14.46 21.32 21.63
C HIS A 49 -14.68 22.64 20.88
N ILE A 50 -13.91 22.85 19.82
CA ILE A 50 -13.97 24.04 18.97
C ILE A 50 -15.19 23.97 18.06
N ASP A 51 -15.62 22.81 17.54
CA ASP A 51 -16.84 22.69 16.73
C ASP A 51 -18.09 23.12 17.52
N GLU A 52 -18.14 22.87 18.83
CA GLU A 52 -19.21 23.34 19.72
C GLU A 52 -19.17 24.87 19.90
N MET A 53 -17.97 25.46 20.00
CA MET A 53 -17.78 26.92 20.13
C MET A 53 -17.85 27.67 18.78
N MET A 54 -17.49 27.01 17.68
CA MET A 54 -17.46 27.54 16.30
C MET A 54 -18.84 27.56 15.66
N ARG A 55 -19.79 26.80 16.18
CA ARG A 55 -21.18 26.89 15.73
C ARG A 55 -21.82 28.23 16.11
N GLU A 56 -21.26 28.93 17.10
CA GLU A 56 -21.66 30.27 17.55
C GLU A 56 -20.86 31.41 16.87
N ALA A 57 -19.64 31.14 16.38
CA ALA A 57 -18.75 32.13 15.78
C ALA A 57 -18.45 31.77 14.31
N ASN A 58 -18.69 32.69 13.37
CA ASN A 58 -18.52 32.60 11.89
C ASN A 58 -17.19 32.00 11.34
N LEU A 59 -16.78 30.78 11.72
CA LEU A 59 -15.54 30.13 11.26
C LEU A 59 -15.75 29.19 10.04
N SER A 60 -16.97 29.12 9.50
CA SER A 60 -17.26 28.37 8.25
C SER A 60 -16.52 28.93 7.04
N ASP A 61 -16.35 30.25 6.98
CA ASP A 61 -15.72 30.93 5.85
C ASP A 61 -14.21 30.68 5.83
N VAL A 62 -13.57 30.68 7.02
CA VAL A 62 -12.15 30.37 7.20
C VAL A 62 -11.86 28.90 6.86
N LYS A 63 -12.75 27.98 7.27
CA LYS A 63 -12.66 26.57 6.88
C LYS A 63 -12.73 26.43 5.36
N GLY A 64 -13.65 27.13 4.70
CA GLY A 64 -13.83 27.11 3.25
C GLY A 64 -12.62 27.64 2.48
N GLU A 65 -11.94 28.67 2.99
CA GLU A 65 -10.74 29.25 2.36
C GLU A 65 -9.54 28.31 2.46
N ILE A 66 -9.29 27.73 3.65
CA ILE A 66 -8.23 26.73 3.86
C ILE A 66 -8.44 25.49 2.97
N ASP A 67 -9.69 25.04 2.84
CA ASP A 67 -10.05 23.90 2.01
C ASP A 67 -9.83 24.16 0.51
N LYS A 68 -10.09 25.39 0.05
CA LYS A 68 -9.82 25.80 -1.34
C LYS A 68 -8.32 25.80 -1.62
N LEU A 69 -7.51 26.41 -0.75
CA LEU A 69 -6.05 26.42 -0.89
C LEU A 69 -5.49 24.98 -0.92
N ARG A 70 -5.91 24.14 0.03
CA ARG A 70 -5.47 22.74 0.09
C ARG A 70 -5.83 21.95 -1.17
N ARG A 71 -7.04 22.13 -1.71
CA ARG A 71 -7.46 21.44 -2.94
C ARG A 71 -6.67 21.89 -4.17
N PHE A 72 -6.37 23.18 -4.30
CA PHE A 72 -5.62 23.70 -5.44
C PHE A 72 -4.15 23.23 -5.45
N ASP A 73 -3.47 23.29 -4.31
CA ASP A 73 -2.07 22.88 -4.23
C ASP A 73 -1.90 21.36 -4.32
N PHE A 74 -2.71 20.59 -3.60
CA PHE A 74 -2.54 19.13 -3.53
C PHE A 74 -2.94 18.44 -4.82
N ARG A 75 -4.02 18.89 -5.48
CA ARG A 75 -4.44 18.31 -6.75
C ARG A 75 -3.43 18.64 -7.84
N SER A 76 -2.99 19.89 -7.94
CA SER A 76 -2.00 20.29 -8.94
C SER A 76 -0.64 19.61 -8.70
N ALA A 77 -0.20 19.48 -7.45
CA ALA A 77 1.04 18.78 -7.13
C ALA A 77 0.95 17.26 -7.38
N ALA A 78 -0.16 16.63 -7.00
CA ALA A 78 -0.37 15.19 -7.20
C ALA A 78 -0.56 14.83 -8.68
N GLU A 79 -1.32 15.65 -9.43
CA GLU A 79 -1.60 15.42 -10.85
C GLU A 79 -0.32 15.59 -11.71
N ASN A 80 0.56 16.54 -11.37
CA ASN A 80 1.85 16.71 -12.04
C ASN A 80 2.94 15.70 -11.61
N THR A 81 2.77 15.06 -10.45
CA THR A 81 3.78 14.14 -9.87
C THR A 81 3.47 12.68 -10.13
N MET A 82 2.22 12.28 -9.91
CA MET A 82 1.85 10.87 -9.90
C MET A 82 1.62 10.34 -11.31
N ASP A 83 1.08 11.14 -12.23
CA ASP A 83 0.75 10.65 -13.56
C ASP A 83 1.03 11.67 -14.67
N PRO A 84 2.30 12.06 -14.89
CA PRO A 84 2.66 13.00 -15.95
C PRO A 84 2.32 12.45 -17.36
N ASP A 85 2.29 11.13 -17.53
CA ASP A 85 2.12 10.45 -18.83
C ASP A 85 0.82 9.63 -18.97
N GLY A 86 -0.07 9.62 -17.97
CA GLY A 86 -1.35 8.88 -18.01
C GLY A 86 -1.25 7.36 -17.79
N SER A 87 -0.05 6.84 -17.52
CA SER A 87 0.24 5.41 -17.38
C SER A 87 -0.38 4.78 -16.13
N LEU A 88 -0.52 5.55 -15.03
CA LEU A 88 -1.18 5.06 -13.83
C LEU A 88 -2.67 4.87 -14.05
N ARG A 89 -3.34 5.81 -14.74
CA ARG A 89 -4.75 5.67 -15.11
C ARG A 89 -5.00 4.47 -16.02
N ALA A 90 -4.12 4.24 -16.99
CA ALA A 90 -4.21 3.07 -17.86
C ALA A 90 -4.08 1.76 -17.07
N THR A 91 -3.10 1.69 -16.15
CA THR A 91 -2.88 0.51 -15.30
C THR A 91 -4.05 0.27 -14.34
N VAL A 92 -4.59 1.32 -13.71
CA VAL A 92 -5.75 1.20 -12.80
C VAL A 92 -6.99 0.73 -13.55
N ARG A 93 -7.19 1.21 -14.79
CA ARG A 93 -8.29 0.77 -15.65
C ARG A 93 -8.13 -0.69 -16.07
N ASP A 94 -6.93 -1.08 -16.48
CA ASP A 94 -6.59 -2.45 -16.87
C ASP A 94 -6.75 -3.44 -15.70
N VAL A 95 -6.34 -3.05 -14.49
CA VAL A 95 -6.56 -3.83 -13.26
C VAL A 95 -8.05 -3.93 -12.93
N ASN A 96 -8.80 -2.84 -13.05
CA ASN A 96 -10.23 -2.84 -12.79
C ASN A 96 -11.00 -3.70 -13.81
N GLU A 97 -10.63 -3.64 -15.09
CA GLU A 97 -11.17 -4.49 -16.15
C GLU A 97 -10.76 -5.96 -15.95
N SER A 98 -9.52 -6.22 -15.53
CA SER A 98 -9.03 -7.56 -15.21
C SER A 98 -9.74 -8.16 -13.98
N MET A 99 -10.02 -7.35 -12.96
CA MET A 99 -10.81 -7.76 -11.80
C MET A 99 -12.29 -7.96 -12.14
N ALA A 100 -12.85 -7.16 -13.04
CA ALA A 100 -14.20 -7.36 -13.56
C ALA A 100 -14.32 -8.60 -14.46
N ALA A 101 -13.22 -9.04 -15.08
CA ALA A 101 -13.16 -10.16 -16.00
C ALA A 101 -12.80 -11.51 -15.37
N THR A 102 -12.49 -11.57 -14.06
CA THR A 102 -12.35 -12.84 -13.34
C THR A 102 -13.62 -13.16 -12.57
N PRO A 103 -14.55 -13.98 -13.12
CA PRO A 103 -15.54 -14.64 -12.28
C PRO A 103 -14.75 -15.49 -11.28
N TYR A 104 -14.99 -15.26 -9.99
CA TYR A 104 -14.55 -16.19 -8.95
C TYR A 104 -15.07 -17.58 -9.33
N LYS A 105 -14.18 -18.44 -9.80
CA LYS A 105 -14.46 -19.86 -10.00
C LYS A 105 -14.29 -20.51 -8.63
N PRO A 106 -15.37 -20.97 -7.99
CA PRO A 106 -15.25 -21.70 -6.73
C PRO A 106 -14.25 -22.84 -6.94
N PRO A 107 -13.38 -23.14 -5.96
CA PRO A 107 -12.56 -24.35 -6.04
C PRO A 107 -13.50 -25.54 -6.27
N ALA A 108 -13.11 -26.42 -7.20
CA ALA A 108 -13.88 -27.62 -7.52
C ALA A 108 -14.20 -28.39 -6.22
N PRO A 109 -15.39 -28.99 -6.09
CA PRO A 109 -15.73 -29.82 -4.93
C PRO A 109 -14.58 -30.79 -4.66
N VAL A 110 -14.08 -30.75 -3.44
CA VAL A 110 -13.04 -31.68 -2.98
C VAL A 110 -13.63 -33.07 -3.17
N GLU A 111 -13.07 -33.85 -4.08
CA GLU A 111 -13.52 -35.21 -4.33
C GLU A 111 -13.34 -35.99 -3.02
N GLU A 112 -14.48 -36.40 -2.46
CA GLU A 112 -14.58 -36.97 -1.12
C GLU A 112 -13.72 -38.23 -1.08
N LEU A 113 -12.76 -38.25 -0.15
CA LEU A 113 -11.86 -39.38 0.05
C LEU A 113 -12.66 -40.68 0.24
N PRO A 114 -12.20 -41.82 -0.32
CA PRO A 114 -12.85 -43.10 -0.11
C PRO A 114 -13.02 -43.38 1.39
N PRO A 115 -14.16 -43.98 1.82
CA PRO A 115 -14.63 -44.02 3.21
C PRO A 115 -13.73 -44.80 4.20
N ASP A 116 -12.62 -45.38 3.73
CA ASP A 116 -11.69 -46.19 4.52
C ASP A 116 -10.28 -45.57 4.64
N ALA A 117 -10.09 -44.32 4.24
CA ALA A 117 -8.82 -43.63 4.49
C ALA A 117 -8.70 -43.24 5.99
N PRO A 118 -7.68 -43.72 6.72
CA PRO A 118 -7.49 -43.32 8.12
C PRO A 118 -7.27 -41.80 8.19
N ALA A 119 -8.07 -41.12 9.01
CA ALA A 119 -8.08 -39.66 9.14
C ALA A 119 -6.74 -39.04 9.61
N VAL A 120 -5.78 -39.87 10.01
CA VAL A 120 -4.43 -39.46 10.41
C VAL A 120 -3.44 -40.47 9.82
N ILE A 121 -2.58 -40.01 8.90
CA ILE A 121 -1.43 -40.78 8.45
C ILE A 121 -0.35 -40.64 9.53
N PRO A 122 0.05 -41.71 10.25
CA PRO A 122 1.12 -41.63 11.23
C PRO A 122 2.41 -41.14 10.55
N PRO A 123 3.25 -40.33 11.24
CA PRO A 123 4.47 -39.77 10.65
C PRO A 123 5.45 -40.84 10.14
N GLU A 124 5.34 -42.07 10.65
CA GLU A 124 6.09 -43.25 10.21
C GLU A 124 5.74 -43.68 8.77
N ALA A 125 4.45 -43.62 8.41
CA ALA A 125 3.95 -44.06 7.10
C ALA A 125 4.26 -43.02 6.01
N ALA A 126 4.15 -41.73 6.33
CA ALA A 126 4.55 -40.64 5.44
C ALA A 126 6.05 -40.68 5.09
N ARG A 127 6.90 -41.16 6.01
CA ARG A 127 8.35 -41.30 5.79
C ARG A 127 8.73 -42.49 4.91
N LYS A 128 7.88 -43.52 4.83
CA LYS A 128 8.11 -44.73 4.02
C LYS A 128 7.52 -44.63 2.61
N ALA A 129 6.69 -43.62 2.34
CA ALA A 129 6.18 -43.38 1.00
C ALA A 129 7.34 -42.93 0.08
N PRO A 130 7.56 -43.58 -1.07
CA PRO A 130 8.59 -43.14 -2.01
C PRO A 130 8.24 -41.74 -2.51
N VAL A 131 9.15 -40.79 -2.31
CA VAL A 131 9.03 -39.45 -2.90
C VAL A 131 8.98 -39.61 -4.42
N PRO A 132 7.96 -39.06 -5.11
CA PRO A 132 7.92 -39.13 -6.56
C PRO A 132 9.18 -38.46 -7.11
N ALA A 133 9.87 -39.14 -8.03
CA ALA A 133 11.08 -38.60 -8.64
C ALA A 133 10.76 -37.25 -9.28
N PHE A 134 11.49 -36.21 -8.88
CA PHE A 134 11.38 -34.88 -9.48
C PHE A 134 11.80 -34.98 -10.94
N ILE A 135 10.84 -34.87 -11.86
CA ILE A 135 11.10 -34.76 -13.30
C ILE A 135 11.25 -33.25 -13.57
N PRO A 136 12.47 -32.74 -13.87
CA PRO A 136 12.63 -31.34 -14.19
C PRO A 136 11.83 -31.00 -15.47
N PRO A 137 11.13 -29.86 -15.51
CA PRO A 137 10.40 -29.43 -16.70
C PRO A 137 11.40 -28.99 -17.77
N GLY A 138 11.74 -29.91 -18.70
CA GLY A 138 12.64 -29.55 -19.81
C GLY A 138 13.06 -30.68 -20.75
N THR A 139 12.94 -31.96 -20.38
CA THR A 139 13.37 -33.06 -21.25
C THR A 139 12.22 -33.63 -22.10
N ARG A 140 11.49 -32.78 -22.81
CA ARG A 140 10.71 -33.20 -23.98
C ARG A 140 11.62 -33.13 -25.21
N ARG A 141 12.46 -34.15 -25.39
CA ARG A 141 13.22 -34.36 -26.64
C ARG A 141 12.27 -34.94 -27.68
N TRP A 142 12.03 -34.20 -28.76
CA TRP A 142 11.26 -34.64 -29.92
C TRP A 142 12.03 -35.69 -30.75
N GLY A 143 11.30 -36.64 -31.36
CA GLY A 143 11.73 -37.60 -32.39
C GLY A 143 11.82 -39.05 -31.85
N PHE A 144 11.09 -40.06 -32.34
CA PHE A 144 10.54 -40.37 -33.67
C PHE A 144 9.10 -40.88 -33.61
#